data_AF-A0A672FD74-F1
#
_entry.id   AF-A0A672FD74-F1
#
_cell.length_a   1.000
_cell.length_b   1.000
_cell.length_c   1.000
_cell.angle_alpha   90.00
_cell.angle_beta   90.00
_cell.angle_gamma   90.00
#
_symmetry.space_group_name_H-M   'P 1'
#
loop_
_entity.id
_entity.type
_entity.pdbx_description
1 polymer ?
#
loop_
_entity_poly.entity_id
_entity_poly.type
_entity_poly.pdbx_seq_one_letter_code
_entity_poly.pdbx_strand_id
1 'polypeptide(L)'
;MSGKKSRSVANPLESAITTPSERILKECHSLYVDSDHGLVKIASSLGVRLLPPRKKIIVMIMGNHSAGKSSFINWYAEEHIQKTGVAIETQGFTFITSGRKRESLTGNATLHLYPHFRPILEFKGVLDYLSAEISTSKQKKFSLVTFVDTPGLVDGDMVYPFDVNSAITWLGEQADLVFVFFDPMGQALCKRTLNIVEKLSEKCGDKLLFYLSKADEAGRETDRQRVMMQIVQELCRRPGLNKCGFEMPTIYIPNPQRPSRCVNQIDGVCETIEKTINQAVQKTLNQLEKDCDLICSTINSKLEQDRADVKYNKSVRLHSLLCGALGAVLPVFFILSFIVSTFSKEQLDELLGEGPARVLVIFTGIVMYLWDWVPEDGQVVFVIIFGASCYLLLFLAKQVKITLAKLYEWYLQQCAAEYDL
;
A
#
# COMPACT_ATOMS: atom_id res chain seq x y z
N MET A 1 9.50 18.58 -27.51
CA MET A 1 8.12 18.22 -27.92
C MET A 1 7.21 18.48 -26.73
N SER A 2 6.31 19.45 -26.84
CA SER A 2 5.48 19.94 -25.73
C SER A 2 4.36 18.93 -25.41
N GLY A 3 4.43 18.33 -24.21
CA GLY A 3 3.40 17.43 -23.70
C GLY A 3 2.12 18.22 -23.37
N LYS A 4 1.04 17.93 -24.11
CA LYS A 4 -0.30 18.43 -23.80
C LYS A 4 -0.72 17.91 -22.42
N LYS A 5 -0.68 18.75 -21.39
CA LYS A 5 -1.42 18.54 -20.14
C LYS A 5 -2.90 18.35 -20.49
N SER A 6 -3.50 17.21 -20.12
CA SER A 6 -4.95 17.07 -20.16
C SER A 6 -5.53 18.03 -19.14
N ARG A 7 -6.13 19.13 -19.59
CA ARG A 7 -6.96 19.97 -18.73
C ARG A 7 -8.04 19.08 -18.12
N SER A 8 -8.05 18.95 -16.79
CA SER A 8 -9.23 18.44 -16.09
C SER A 8 -10.33 19.48 -16.26
N VAL A 9 -11.16 19.29 -17.29
CA VAL A 9 -12.42 20.01 -17.41
C VAL A 9 -13.29 19.49 -16.26
N ALA A 10 -13.19 20.13 -15.10
CA ALA A 10 -14.17 19.99 -14.05
C ALA A 10 -15.47 20.55 -14.62
N ASN A 11 -16.32 19.69 -15.18
CA ASN A 11 -17.66 20.07 -15.59
C ASN A 11 -18.41 20.53 -14.33
N PRO A 12 -18.84 21.80 -14.22
CA PRO A 12 -19.53 22.31 -13.03
C PRO A 12 -20.83 21.56 -12.72
N LEU A 13 -21.41 20.92 -13.73
CA LEU A 13 -22.59 20.06 -13.62
C LEU A 13 -22.28 18.70 -12.98
N GLU A 14 -21.08 18.15 -13.16
CA GLU A 14 -20.68 16.84 -12.60
C GLU A 14 -20.34 16.98 -11.10
N SER A 15 -19.77 18.11 -10.68
CA SER A 15 -19.58 18.41 -9.25
C SER A 15 -20.93 18.57 -8.55
N ALA A 16 -21.89 19.32 -9.10
CA ALA A 16 -23.19 19.57 -8.47
C ALA A 16 -24.03 18.30 -8.14
N ILE A 17 -23.79 17.18 -8.83
CA ILE A 17 -24.57 15.93 -8.69
C ILE A 17 -23.86 14.90 -7.77
N THR A 18 -22.60 15.14 -7.40
CA THR A 18 -21.82 14.18 -6.58
C THR A 18 -22.01 14.41 -5.09
N THR A 19 -22.24 13.32 -4.35
CA THR A 19 -22.37 13.38 -2.89
C THR A 19 -21.02 13.76 -2.25
N PRO A 20 -21.00 14.38 -1.05
CA PRO A 20 -19.75 14.72 -0.37
C PRO A 20 -18.81 13.51 -0.19
N SER A 21 -19.36 12.36 0.20
CA SER A 21 -18.61 11.10 0.35
C SER A 21 -17.92 10.66 -0.95
N GLU A 22 -18.59 10.81 -2.08
CA GLU A 22 -18.03 10.50 -3.41
C GLU A 22 -16.89 11.44 -3.79
N ARG A 23 -17.02 12.74 -3.49
CA ARG A 23 -15.95 13.71 -3.72
C ARG A 23 -14.73 13.40 -2.87
N ILE A 24 -14.91 13.16 -1.57
CA ILE A 24 -13.82 12.85 -0.64
C ILE A 24 -13.05 11.61 -1.11
N LEU A 25 -13.72 10.49 -1.38
CA LEU A 25 -13.04 9.27 -1.83
C LEU A 25 -12.31 9.45 -3.16
N LYS A 26 -12.88 10.24 -4.09
CA LYS A 26 -12.26 10.54 -5.37
C LYS A 26 -11.02 11.41 -5.21
N GLU A 27 -11.09 12.45 -4.39
CA GLU A 27 -9.97 13.36 -4.08
C GLU A 27 -8.86 12.61 -3.35
N CYS A 28 -9.19 11.88 -2.29
CA CYS A 28 -8.23 11.03 -1.57
C CYS A 28 -7.52 10.08 -2.52
N HIS A 29 -8.24 9.33 -3.35
CA HIS A 29 -7.59 8.45 -4.31
C HIS A 29 -6.70 9.20 -5.29
N SER A 30 -7.14 10.37 -5.78
CA SER A 30 -6.35 11.19 -6.72
C SER A 30 -5.04 11.68 -6.10
N LEU A 31 -5.02 12.02 -4.81
CA LEU A 31 -3.79 12.38 -4.08
C LEU A 31 -2.76 11.24 -4.06
N TYR A 32 -3.20 9.99 -4.06
CA TYR A 32 -2.29 8.85 -4.09
C TYR A 32 -1.70 8.59 -5.48
N VAL A 33 -2.52 8.71 -6.53
CA VAL A 33 -2.16 8.29 -7.89
C VAL A 33 -1.78 9.43 -8.84
N ASP A 34 -1.65 10.65 -8.34
CA ASP A 34 -1.18 11.79 -9.14
C ASP A 34 0.19 11.49 -9.78
N SER A 35 0.35 11.85 -11.06
CA SER A 35 1.53 11.46 -11.86
C SER A 35 2.81 12.17 -11.41
N ASP A 36 2.66 13.39 -10.93
CA ASP A 36 3.77 14.30 -10.65
C ASP A 36 4.09 14.26 -9.15
N HIS A 37 3.06 14.37 -8.31
CA HIS A 37 3.18 14.53 -6.86
C HIS A 37 2.36 13.50 -6.05
N GLY A 38 2.04 12.34 -6.63
CA GLY A 38 1.26 11.31 -5.96
C GLY A 38 1.99 10.70 -4.77
N LEU A 39 1.25 10.47 -3.67
CA LEU A 39 1.81 9.86 -2.44
C LEU A 39 2.46 8.50 -2.70
N VAL A 40 1.93 7.70 -3.63
CA VAL A 40 2.51 6.40 -3.99
C VAL A 40 3.90 6.56 -4.60
N LYS A 41 4.09 7.56 -5.46
CA LYS A 41 5.39 7.84 -6.11
C LYS A 41 6.41 8.35 -5.09
N ILE A 42 5.98 9.29 -4.24
CA ILE A 42 6.82 9.83 -3.16
C ILE A 42 7.25 8.69 -2.21
N ALA A 43 6.30 7.87 -1.75
CA ALA A 43 6.61 6.74 -0.89
C ALA A 43 7.56 5.74 -1.56
N SER A 44 7.37 5.44 -2.85
CA SER A 44 8.25 4.52 -3.58
C SER A 44 9.70 5.03 -3.65
N SER A 45 9.92 6.33 -3.83
CA SER A 45 11.27 6.94 -3.79
C SER A 45 11.93 6.84 -2.40
N LEU A 46 11.12 6.67 -1.36
CA LEU A 46 11.59 6.46 0.02
C LEU A 46 11.70 4.97 0.37
N GLY A 47 11.46 4.05 -0.58
CA GLY A 47 11.43 2.60 -0.33
C GLY A 47 10.18 2.13 0.43
N VAL A 48 9.14 2.96 0.53
CA VAL A 48 7.88 2.65 1.22
C VAL A 48 6.81 2.30 0.19
N ARG A 49 6.13 1.16 0.37
CA ARG A 49 5.03 0.73 -0.49
C ARG A 49 3.69 1.18 0.07
N LEU A 50 3.05 2.14 -0.61
CA LEU A 50 1.67 2.54 -0.32
C LEU A 50 0.70 2.02 -1.38
N LEU A 51 -0.54 1.75 -0.96
CA LEU A 51 -1.63 1.35 -1.85
C LEU A 51 -2.69 2.45 -1.89
N PRO A 52 -3.17 2.85 -3.08
CA PRO A 52 -4.21 3.85 -3.17
C PRO A 52 -5.52 3.33 -2.57
N PRO A 53 -6.28 4.17 -1.83
CA PRO A 53 -7.54 3.76 -1.23
C PRO A 53 -8.58 3.42 -2.31
N ARG A 54 -9.49 2.50 -1.98
CA ARG A 54 -10.61 2.13 -2.87
C ARG A 54 -11.64 3.26 -2.89
N LYS A 55 -12.22 3.51 -4.07
CA LYS A 55 -13.25 4.55 -4.26
C LYS A 55 -14.67 4.09 -3.91
N LYS A 56 -14.87 2.78 -3.76
CA LYS A 56 -16.17 2.15 -3.56
C LYS A 56 -16.06 1.04 -2.53
N ILE A 57 -17.11 0.84 -1.76
CA ILE A 57 -17.26 -0.35 -0.93
C ILE A 57 -17.75 -1.52 -1.77
N ILE A 58 -17.47 -2.73 -1.31
CA ILE A 58 -17.83 -3.97 -1.99
C ILE A 58 -18.87 -4.71 -1.17
N VAL A 59 -20.02 -4.96 -1.77
CA VAL A 59 -21.13 -5.69 -1.15
C VAL A 59 -21.32 -7.00 -1.92
N MET A 60 -20.95 -8.12 -1.32
CA MET A 60 -21.19 -9.43 -1.91
C MET A 60 -22.59 -9.90 -1.53
N ILE A 61 -23.36 -10.39 -2.51
CA ILE A 61 -24.66 -10.99 -2.26
C ILE A 61 -24.59 -12.47 -2.60
N MET A 62 -24.90 -13.31 -1.61
CA MET A 62 -24.97 -14.75 -1.73
C MET A 62 -26.28 -15.31 -1.20
N GLY A 63 -26.57 -16.54 -1.58
CA GLY A 63 -27.82 -17.19 -1.24
C GLY A 63 -28.18 -18.24 -2.28
N ASN A 64 -29.23 -18.97 -1.98
CA ASN A 64 -29.63 -20.11 -2.79
C ASN A 64 -30.07 -19.66 -4.18
N HIS A 65 -30.25 -20.63 -5.05
CA HIS A 65 -30.92 -20.43 -6.32
C HIS A 65 -32.27 -19.71 -6.14
N SER A 66 -32.53 -18.72 -6.99
CA SER A 66 -33.74 -17.89 -6.97
C SER A 66 -33.99 -17.04 -5.71
N ALA A 67 -33.03 -16.90 -4.78
CA ALA A 67 -33.21 -16.08 -3.57
C ALA A 67 -33.31 -14.55 -3.79
N GLY A 68 -33.54 -14.08 -5.02
CA GLY A 68 -33.76 -12.66 -5.31
C GLY A 68 -32.51 -11.78 -5.34
N LYS A 69 -31.30 -12.36 -5.45
CA LYS A 69 -30.01 -11.63 -5.46
C LYS A 69 -29.94 -10.58 -6.58
N SER A 70 -30.04 -11.01 -7.84
CA SER A 70 -29.97 -10.13 -9.01
C SER A 70 -31.14 -9.14 -9.05
N SER A 71 -32.34 -9.58 -8.61
CA SER A 71 -33.52 -8.71 -8.51
C SER A 71 -33.30 -7.57 -7.51
N PHE A 72 -32.69 -7.85 -6.36
CA PHE A 72 -32.35 -6.82 -5.37
C PHE A 72 -31.39 -5.78 -5.94
N ILE A 73 -30.37 -6.22 -6.69
CA ILE A 73 -29.38 -5.30 -7.28
C ILE A 73 -30.06 -4.38 -8.31
N ASN A 74 -30.91 -4.93 -9.17
CA ASN A 74 -31.70 -4.14 -10.13
C ASN A 74 -32.60 -3.13 -9.41
N TRP A 75 -33.27 -3.54 -8.33
CA TRP A 75 -34.11 -2.64 -7.52
C TRP A 75 -33.27 -1.55 -6.83
N TYR A 76 -32.11 -1.90 -6.27
CA TYR A 76 -31.23 -0.96 -5.59
C TYR A 76 -30.73 0.10 -6.55
N ALA A 77 -30.26 -0.32 -7.73
CA ALA A 77 -29.81 0.57 -8.78
C ALA A 77 -30.97 1.28 -9.52
N GLU A 78 -32.22 0.89 -9.30
CA GLU A 78 -33.40 1.37 -10.06
C GLU A 78 -33.21 1.27 -11.59
N GLU A 79 -32.46 0.27 -12.02
CA GLU A 79 -32.15 0.01 -13.43
C GLU A 79 -32.16 -1.49 -13.67
N HIS A 80 -32.67 -1.91 -14.83
CA HIS A 80 -32.63 -3.32 -15.23
C HIS A 80 -31.24 -3.67 -15.78
N ILE A 81 -30.34 -4.09 -14.88
CA ILE A 81 -28.94 -4.43 -15.18
C ILE A 81 -28.82 -5.91 -15.52
N GLN A 82 -29.22 -6.78 -14.59
CA GLN A 82 -29.20 -8.24 -14.75
C GLN A 82 -30.54 -8.75 -15.27
N LYS A 83 -30.52 -9.81 -16.09
CA LYS A 83 -31.75 -10.53 -16.44
C LYS A 83 -32.25 -11.29 -15.21
N THR A 84 -33.55 -11.25 -14.95
CA THR A 84 -34.20 -11.95 -13.83
C THR A 84 -35.27 -12.92 -14.33
N GLY A 85 -35.54 -13.98 -13.58
CA GLY A 85 -36.66 -14.90 -13.87
C GLY A 85 -36.30 -16.20 -14.61
N VAL A 86 -35.03 -16.41 -14.99
CA VAL A 86 -34.56 -17.68 -15.57
C VAL A 86 -33.62 -18.37 -14.59
N ALA A 87 -33.89 -19.65 -14.29
CA ALA A 87 -33.18 -20.38 -13.25
C ALA A 87 -31.66 -20.53 -13.53
N ILE A 88 -31.23 -20.86 -14.74
CA ILE A 88 -29.89 -21.48 -14.93
C ILE A 88 -28.79 -20.48 -15.32
N GLU A 89 -29.09 -19.17 -15.43
CA GLU A 89 -28.19 -18.22 -16.10
C GLU A 89 -26.95 -17.81 -15.28
N THR A 90 -27.05 -17.58 -13.97
CA THR A 90 -25.92 -17.09 -13.17
C THR A 90 -25.02 -18.24 -12.70
N GLN A 91 -24.20 -18.77 -13.61
CA GLN A 91 -23.16 -19.76 -13.30
C GLN A 91 -21.84 -19.14 -12.83
N GLY A 92 -21.71 -17.81 -12.92
CA GLY A 92 -20.51 -17.06 -12.62
C GLY A 92 -20.71 -15.89 -11.67
N PHE A 93 -19.65 -15.12 -11.47
CA PHE A 93 -19.66 -13.90 -10.67
C PHE A 93 -19.87 -12.69 -11.56
N THR A 94 -20.81 -11.82 -11.17
CA THR A 94 -21.05 -10.56 -11.87
C THR A 94 -20.72 -9.37 -10.95
N PHE A 95 -19.74 -8.56 -11.34
CA PHE A 95 -19.41 -7.30 -10.68
C PHE A 95 -20.29 -6.18 -11.22
N ILE A 96 -21.13 -5.59 -10.38
CA ILE A 96 -22.12 -4.61 -10.79
C ILE A 96 -21.78 -3.27 -10.15
N THR A 97 -21.50 -2.26 -10.98
CA THR A 97 -21.00 -0.97 -10.50
C THR A 97 -21.53 0.20 -11.30
N SER A 98 -21.55 1.38 -10.68
CA SER A 98 -21.87 2.63 -11.38
C SER A 98 -20.68 3.18 -12.19
N GLY A 99 -20.92 3.70 -13.38
CA GLY A 99 -19.92 4.32 -14.24
C GLY A 99 -20.52 5.41 -15.14
N ARG A 100 -19.71 5.93 -16.06
CA ARG A 100 -20.12 7.04 -16.95
C ARG A 100 -21.00 6.59 -18.13
N LYS A 101 -20.82 5.34 -18.56
CA LYS A 101 -21.53 4.76 -19.69
C LYS A 101 -21.90 3.32 -19.32
N ARG A 102 -23.05 2.87 -19.84
CA ARG A 102 -23.46 1.48 -19.72
C ARG A 102 -22.55 0.59 -20.58
N GLU A 103 -22.00 -0.44 -19.96
CA GLU A 103 -21.05 -1.35 -20.59
C GLU A 103 -21.06 -2.70 -19.87
N SER A 104 -20.94 -3.78 -20.64
CA SER A 104 -20.88 -5.15 -20.15
C SER A 104 -19.53 -5.74 -20.56
N LEU A 105 -18.77 -6.20 -19.59
CA LEU A 105 -17.42 -6.74 -19.75
C LEU A 105 -17.40 -8.20 -19.30
N THR A 106 -16.52 -8.99 -19.91
CA THR A 106 -16.36 -10.41 -19.59
C THR A 106 -14.88 -10.77 -19.50
N GLY A 107 -14.59 -11.80 -18.69
CA GLY A 107 -13.26 -12.35 -18.50
C GLY A 107 -12.21 -11.32 -18.10
N ASN A 108 -11.13 -11.24 -18.88
CA ASN A 108 -9.99 -10.38 -18.57
C ASN A 108 -10.35 -8.89 -18.48
N ALA A 109 -11.33 -8.43 -19.24
CA ALA A 109 -11.75 -7.03 -19.20
C ALA A 109 -12.28 -6.64 -17.82
N THR A 110 -12.97 -7.55 -17.12
CA THR A 110 -13.42 -7.37 -15.73
C THR A 110 -12.24 -7.13 -14.79
N LEU A 111 -11.15 -7.89 -14.94
CA LEU A 111 -9.95 -7.77 -14.09
C LEU A 111 -9.12 -6.51 -14.37
N HIS A 112 -9.25 -5.92 -15.56
CA HIS A 112 -8.69 -4.60 -15.84
C HIS A 112 -9.44 -3.50 -15.08
N LEU A 113 -10.75 -3.64 -14.92
CA LEU A 113 -11.56 -2.73 -14.10
C LEU A 113 -11.27 -2.91 -12.59
N TYR A 114 -10.98 -4.15 -12.17
CA TYR A 114 -10.66 -4.47 -10.78
C TYR A 114 -9.33 -5.23 -10.62
N PRO A 115 -8.17 -4.53 -10.73
CA PRO A 115 -6.86 -5.19 -10.66
C PRO A 115 -6.59 -5.93 -9.34
N HIS A 116 -7.18 -5.46 -8.24
CA HIS A 116 -7.05 -6.10 -6.93
C HIS A 116 -7.76 -7.47 -6.85
N PHE A 117 -8.68 -7.76 -7.76
CA PHE A 117 -9.30 -9.08 -7.87
C PHE A 117 -8.50 -10.07 -8.72
N ARG A 118 -7.35 -9.68 -9.31
CA ARG A 118 -6.49 -10.60 -10.06
C ARG A 118 -6.15 -11.92 -9.35
N PRO A 119 -5.94 -11.98 -8.02
CA PRO A 119 -5.65 -13.25 -7.35
C PRO A 119 -6.78 -14.29 -7.49
N ILE A 120 -8.00 -13.89 -7.89
CA ILE A 120 -9.08 -14.84 -8.19
C ILE A 120 -8.70 -15.83 -9.31
N LEU A 121 -7.76 -15.47 -10.18
CA LEU A 121 -7.26 -16.33 -11.27
C LEU A 121 -6.59 -17.62 -10.77
N GLU A 122 -6.26 -17.71 -9.49
CA GLU A 122 -5.80 -18.96 -8.86
C GLU A 122 -6.87 -20.07 -8.97
N PHE A 123 -8.15 -19.71 -9.01
CA PHE A 123 -9.25 -20.64 -9.26
C PHE A 123 -9.36 -20.93 -10.76
N LYS A 124 -8.75 -22.04 -11.19
CA LYS A 124 -8.77 -22.49 -12.59
C LYS A 124 -10.20 -22.55 -13.15
N GLY A 125 -10.41 -21.93 -14.31
CA GLY A 125 -11.71 -21.88 -14.99
C GLY A 125 -12.61 -20.70 -14.59
N VAL A 126 -12.31 -19.95 -13.53
CA VAL A 126 -13.18 -18.84 -13.07
C VAL A 126 -13.28 -17.68 -14.07
N LEU A 127 -12.26 -17.50 -14.91
CA LEU A 127 -12.16 -16.36 -15.82
C LEU A 127 -13.34 -16.31 -16.82
N ASP A 128 -13.74 -17.46 -17.35
CA ASP A 128 -14.85 -17.55 -18.32
C ASP A 128 -16.22 -17.27 -17.68
N TYR A 129 -16.26 -17.29 -16.35
CA TYR A 129 -17.45 -17.08 -15.52
C TYR A 129 -17.33 -15.79 -14.70
N LEU A 130 -16.55 -14.83 -15.19
CA LEU A 130 -16.37 -13.52 -14.60
C LEU A 130 -16.94 -12.44 -15.53
N SER A 131 -17.89 -11.67 -15.06
CA SER A 131 -18.46 -10.54 -15.81
C SER A 131 -18.48 -9.27 -14.97
N ALA A 132 -18.50 -8.12 -15.64
CA ALA A 132 -18.76 -6.83 -15.03
C ALA A 132 -19.86 -6.11 -15.80
N GLU A 133 -20.85 -5.60 -15.08
CA GLU A 133 -21.88 -4.72 -15.60
C GLU A 133 -21.72 -3.32 -15.03
N ILE A 134 -21.58 -2.36 -15.92
CA ILE A 134 -21.48 -0.94 -15.58
C ILE A 134 -22.83 -0.30 -15.88
N SER A 135 -23.46 0.29 -14.88
CA SER A 135 -24.70 1.05 -14.99
C SER A 135 -24.43 2.54 -14.82
N THR A 136 -25.27 3.40 -15.39
CA THR A 136 -25.17 4.85 -15.22
C THR A 136 -25.96 5.37 -14.00
N SER A 137 -26.64 4.49 -13.27
CA SER A 137 -27.44 4.85 -12.11
C SER A 137 -26.58 5.43 -10.98
N LYS A 138 -27.16 6.39 -10.28
CA LYS A 138 -26.62 7.02 -9.06
C LYS A 138 -27.58 6.92 -7.88
N GLN A 139 -28.66 6.15 -8.02
CA GLN A 139 -29.69 6.00 -6.99
C GLN A 139 -29.12 5.32 -5.76
N LYS A 140 -29.66 5.66 -4.58
CA LYS A 140 -29.29 5.06 -3.29
C LYS A 140 -27.77 5.03 -3.02
N LYS A 141 -27.01 6.02 -3.50
CA LYS A 141 -25.53 6.09 -3.43
C LYS A 141 -24.81 4.93 -4.15
N PHE A 142 -25.43 4.32 -5.16
CA PHE A 142 -24.83 3.27 -5.98
C PHE A 142 -23.51 3.69 -6.67
N SER A 143 -23.25 5.00 -6.83
CA SER A 143 -21.94 5.50 -7.27
C SER A 143 -20.77 5.04 -6.39
N LEU A 144 -21.04 4.79 -5.10
CA LEU A 144 -20.07 4.41 -4.07
C LEU A 144 -20.05 2.91 -3.76
N VAL A 145 -20.84 2.10 -4.47
CA VAL A 145 -21.00 0.67 -4.20
C VAL A 145 -20.61 -0.14 -5.43
N THR A 146 -19.95 -1.27 -5.21
CA THR A 146 -19.82 -2.34 -6.18
C THR A 146 -20.47 -3.58 -5.59
N PHE A 147 -21.52 -4.09 -6.25
CA PHE A 147 -22.10 -5.37 -5.89
C PHE A 147 -21.31 -6.50 -6.55
N VAL A 148 -21.14 -7.59 -5.82
CA VAL A 148 -20.69 -8.87 -6.36
C VAL A 148 -21.86 -9.83 -6.27
N ASP A 149 -22.54 -10.04 -7.41
CA ASP A 149 -23.59 -11.05 -7.51
C ASP A 149 -22.94 -12.41 -7.69
N THR A 150 -23.26 -13.34 -6.79
CA THR A 150 -22.69 -14.69 -6.79
C THR A 150 -23.63 -15.67 -7.48
N PRO A 151 -23.11 -16.78 -8.04
CA PRO A 151 -23.97 -17.79 -8.65
C PRO A 151 -24.96 -18.36 -7.63
N GLY A 152 -26.18 -18.68 -8.09
CA GLY A 152 -27.18 -19.31 -7.24
C GLY A 152 -26.71 -20.69 -6.79
N LEU A 153 -26.57 -20.87 -5.47
CA LEU A 153 -26.11 -22.14 -4.91
C LEU A 153 -27.24 -23.16 -4.87
N VAL A 154 -26.97 -24.35 -5.40
CA VAL A 154 -27.87 -25.50 -5.45
C VAL A 154 -27.17 -26.71 -4.83
N ASP A 155 -27.91 -27.52 -4.08
CA ASP A 155 -27.46 -28.84 -3.60
C ASP A 155 -27.82 -29.93 -4.63
N GLY A 156 -26.99 -30.98 -4.73
CA GLY A 156 -27.20 -32.12 -5.65
C GLY A 156 -26.13 -32.21 -6.74
N ASP A 157 -26.52 -32.72 -7.91
CA ASP A 157 -25.60 -33.08 -9.02
C ASP A 157 -25.09 -31.89 -9.85
N MET A 158 -25.44 -30.65 -9.46
CA MET A 158 -24.95 -29.46 -10.16
C MET A 158 -23.45 -29.28 -9.93
N VAL A 159 -22.68 -29.48 -11.01
CA VAL A 159 -21.24 -29.28 -11.06
C VAL A 159 -20.95 -27.87 -11.57
N TYR A 160 -20.25 -27.09 -10.75
CA TYR A 160 -19.73 -25.79 -11.18
C TYR A 160 -18.42 -25.99 -11.96
N PRO A 161 -18.16 -25.15 -12.97
CA PRO A 161 -17.01 -25.30 -13.86
C PRO A 161 -15.67 -24.92 -13.20
N PHE A 162 -15.71 -24.37 -11.99
CA PHE A 162 -14.57 -24.01 -11.15
C PHE A 162 -14.91 -24.26 -9.67
N ASP A 163 -13.93 -24.12 -8.77
CA ASP A 163 -14.17 -24.22 -7.32
C ASP A 163 -14.95 -23.01 -6.78
N VAL A 164 -16.26 -23.06 -6.98
CA VAL A 164 -17.19 -21.99 -6.61
C VAL A 164 -17.20 -21.70 -5.11
N ASN A 165 -17.01 -22.73 -4.27
CA ASN A 165 -17.11 -22.57 -2.83
C ASN A 165 -15.92 -21.75 -2.31
N SER A 166 -14.71 -22.14 -2.71
CA SER A 166 -13.50 -21.42 -2.31
C SER A 166 -13.45 -20.02 -2.91
N ALA A 167 -13.91 -19.84 -4.15
CA ALA A 167 -13.99 -18.54 -4.79
C ALA A 167 -14.98 -17.59 -4.09
N ILE A 168 -16.17 -18.07 -3.68
CA ILE A 168 -17.11 -17.27 -2.88
C ILE A 168 -16.51 -16.91 -1.52
N THR A 169 -15.88 -17.86 -0.83
CA THR A 169 -15.24 -17.58 0.46
C THR A 169 -14.16 -16.50 0.30
N TRP A 170 -13.31 -16.61 -0.72
CA TRP A 170 -12.27 -15.62 -0.99
C TRP A 170 -12.86 -14.23 -1.32
N LEU A 171 -13.90 -14.16 -2.17
CA LEU A 171 -14.58 -12.89 -2.48
C LEU A 171 -15.22 -12.26 -1.23
N GLY A 172 -15.81 -13.08 -0.35
CA GLY A 172 -16.39 -12.61 0.91
C GLY A 172 -15.36 -12.02 1.88
N GLU A 173 -14.12 -12.52 1.89
CA GLU A 173 -13.03 -11.92 2.67
C GLU A 173 -12.65 -10.52 2.16
N GLN A 174 -12.70 -10.31 0.84
CA GLN A 174 -12.40 -9.02 0.21
C GLN A 174 -13.54 -8.00 0.33
N ALA A 175 -14.76 -8.47 0.58
CA ALA A 175 -15.95 -7.63 0.68
C ALA A 175 -15.96 -6.80 1.98
N ASP A 176 -16.63 -5.66 1.93
CA ASP A 176 -16.92 -4.83 3.11
C ASP A 176 -18.20 -5.30 3.81
N LEU A 177 -19.15 -5.84 3.05
CA LEU A 177 -20.39 -6.47 3.54
C LEU A 177 -20.68 -7.76 2.75
N VAL A 178 -21.21 -8.77 3.44
CA VAL A 178 -21.69 -10.01 2.83
C VAL A 178 -23.16 -10.22 3.20
N PHE A 179 -24.03 -10.07 2.21
CA PHE A 179 -25.47 -10.31 2.36
C PHE A 179 -25.78 -11.77 2.04
N VAL A 180 -26.45 -12.45 2.96
CA VAL A 180 -26.91 -13.83 2.81
C VAL A 180 -28.43 -13.83 2.73
N PHE A 181 -28.95 -14.10 1.53
CA PHE A 181 -30.39 -14.13 1.27
C PHE A 181 -30.93 -15.56 1.38
N PHE A 182 -31.93 -15.71 2.24
CA PHE A 182 -32.73 -16.93 2.34
C PHE A 182 -34.10 -16.71 1.69
N ASP A 183 -34.55 -17.68 0.90
CA ASP A 183 -35.87 -17.69 0.27
C ASP A 183 -36.82 -18.58 1.09
N PRO A 184 -37.97 -18.08 1.56
CA PRO A 184 -38.93 -18.83 2.36
C PRO A 184 -39.66 -19.95 1.62
N MET A 185 -39.79 -19.85 0.29
CA MET A 185 -40.43 -20.87 -0.54
C MET A 185 -39.42 -21.86 -1.15
N GLY A 186 -38.17 -21.41 -1.32
CA GLY A 186 -37.07 -22.27 -1.75
C GLY A 186 -36.67 -23.28 -0.68
N GLN A 187 -35.82 -24.26 -1.03
CA GLN A 187 -35.04 -25.01 -0.04
C GLN A 187 -34.10 -24.02 0.65
N ALA A 188 -34.60 -23.22 1.61
CA ALA A 188 -33.85 -22.14 2.27
C ALA A 188 -32.53 -22.65 2.88
N LEU A 189 -32.48 -23.94 3.21
CA LEU A 189 -31.40 -24.62 3.91
C LEU A 189 -30.50 -25.41 2.96
N CYS A 190 -29.99 -24.78 1.92
CA CYS A 190 -28.97 -25.37 1.05
C CYS A 190 -27.69 -25.63 1.86
N LYS A 191 -27.31 -26.90 2.03
CA LYS A 191 -26.14 -27.33 2.80
C LYS A 191 -24.87 -26.69 2.27
N ARG A 192 -24.72 -26.57 0.94
CA ARG A 192 -23.59 -25.88 0.31
C ARG A 192 -23.52 -24.41 0.73
N THR A 193 -24.63 -23.67 0.68
CA THR A 193 -24.69 -22.27 1.14
C THR A 193 -24.28 -22.14 2.60
N LEU A 194 -24.87 -22.97 3.47
CA LEU A 194 -24.60 -22.93 4.90
C LEU A 194 -23.14 -23.28 5.25
N ASN A 195 -22.50 -24.19 4.51
CA ASN A 195 -21.07 -24.50 4.66
C ASN A 195 -20.18 -23.30 4.33
N ILE A 196 -20.53 -22.53 3.30
CA ILE A 196 -19.78 -21.33 2.92
C ILE A 196 -19.99 -20.23 3.97
N VAL A 197 -21.23 -20.05 4.44
CA VAL A 197 -21.57 -19.10 5.50
C VAL A 197 -20.79 -19.41 6.78
N GLU A 198 -20.68 -20.68 7.18
CA GLU A 198 -19.88 -21.09 8.33
C GLU A 198 -18.40 -20.72 8.18
N LYS A 199 -17.80 -21.04 7.02
CA LYS A 199 -16.41 -20.64 6.71
C LYS A 199 -16.21 -19.13 6.71
N LEU A 200 -17.17 -18.38 6.18
CA LEU A 200 -17.12 -16.92 6.17
C LEU A 200 -17.30 -16.34 7.58
N SER A 201 -18.16 -16.92 8.42
CA SER A 201 -18.33 -16.52 9.81
C SER A 201 -17.04 -16.62 10.61
N GLU A 202 -16.27 -17.71 10.42
CA GLU A 202 -14.99 -17.91 11.08
C GLU A 202 -13.93 -16.86 10.69
N LYS A 203 -14.00 -16.33 9.46
CA LYS A 203 -13.00 -15.39 8.92
C LYS A 203 -13.41 -13.92 9.00
N CYS A 204 -14.66 -13.60 8.72
CA CYS A 204 -15.18 -12.24 8.60
C CYS A 204 -16.62 -12.09 9.12
N GLY A 205 -16.96 -12.79 10.21
CA GLY A 205 -18.30 -12.81 10.81
C GLY A 205 -18.94 -11.44 11.09
N ASP A 206 -18.16 -10.40 11.36
CA ASP A 206 -18.62 -9.04 11.59
C ASP A 206 -19.27 -8.38 10.36
N LYS A 207 -18.99 -8.90 9.15
CA LYS A 207 -19.50 -8.39 7.88
C LYS A 207 -20.69 -9.18 7.35
N LEU A 208 -21.04 -10.31 7.96
CA LEU A 208 -22.12 -11.20 7.51
C LEU A 208 -23.47 -10.69 8.00
N LEU A 209 -24.40 -10.51 7.07
CA LEU A 209 -25.75 -10.02 7.35
C LEU A 209 -26.78 -10.94 6.68
N PHE A 210 -27.74 -11.40 7.47
CA PHE A 210 -28.72 -12.39 7.05
C PHE A 210 -30.07 -11.73 6.76
N TYR A 211 -30.71 -12.13 5.67
CA TYR A 211 -31.99 -11.58 5.26
C TYR A 211 -32.94 -12.68 4.83
N LEU A 212 -34.19 -12.64 5.33
CA LEU A 212 -35.27 -13.41 4.73
C LEU A 212 -35.82 -12.61 3.55
N SER A 213 -35.34 -12.95 2.35
CA SER A 213 -35.79 -12.37 1.09
C SER A 213 -37.19 -12.86 0.71
N LYS A 214 -37.88 -12.16 -0.20
CA LYS A 214 -39.24 -12.51 -0.67
C LYS A 214 -40.22 -12.78 0.47
N ALA A 215 -40.10 -12.04 1.57
CA ALA A 215 -40.92 -12.27 2.76
C ALA A 215 -42.42 -12.06 2.50
N ASP A 216 -42.78 -11.37 1.42
CA ASP A 216 -44.14 -11.21 0.91
C ASP A 216 -44.74 -12.51 0.34
N GLU A 217 -43.92 -13.48 -0.07
CA GLU A 217 -44.36 -14.79 -0.58
C GLU A 217 -44.51 -15.83 0.54
N ALA A 218 -43.95 -15.57 1.73
CA ALA A 218 -43.88 -16.49 2.88
C ALA A 218 -45.20 -16.69 3.66
N GLY A 219 -46.35 -16.35 3.08
CA GLY A 219 -47.66 -16.54 3.72
C GLY A 219 -47.91 -15.61 4.91
N ARG A 220 -48.45 -16.15 6.01
CA ARG A 220 -48.81 -15.36 7.21
C ARG A 220 -47.60 -15.12 8.10
N GLU A 221 -47.74 -14.20 9.05
CA GLU A 221 -46.67 -13.88 10.02
C GLU A 221 -46.20 -15.11 10.80
N THR A 222 -47.14 -15.99 11.18
CA THR A 222 -46.82 -17.25 11.85
C THR A 222 -45.96 -18.18 11.00
N ASP A 223 -46.18 -18.21 9.68
CA ASP A 223 -45.46 -19.09 8.76
C ASP A 223 -44.04 -18.53 8.52
N ARG A 224 -43.93 -17.21 8.33
CA ARG A 224 -42.65 -16.50 8.31
C ARG A 224 -41.82 -16.80 9.56
N GLN A 225 -42.38 -16.62 10.75
CA GLN A 225 -41.68 -16.85 12.00
C GLN A 225 -41.20 -18.31 12.15
N ARG A 226 -41.99 -19.29 11.69
CA ARG A 226 -41.57 -20.70 11.65
C ARG A 226 -40.38 -20.91 10.73
N VAL A 227 -40.42 -20.37 9.51
CA VAL A 227 -39.30 -20.48 8.54
C VAL A 227 -38.04 -19.80 9.09
N MET A 228 -38.17 -18.60 9.65
CA MET A 228 -37.04 -17.90 10.27
C MET A 228 -36.44 -18.71 11.42
N MET A 229 -37.28 -19.27 12.28
CA MET A 229 -36.84 -20.12 13.39
C MET A 229 -36.11 -21.37 12.87
N GLN A 230 -36.59 -22.01 11.81
CA GLN A 230 -35.92 -23.16 11.20
C GLN A 230 -34.54 -22.79 10.65
N ILE A 231 -34.42 -21.66 9.95
CA ILE A 231 -33.14 -21.17 9.43
C ILE A 231 -32.18 -20.85 10.57
N VAL A 232 -32.62 -20.12 11.59
CA VAL A 232 -31.77 -19.78 12.74
C VAL A 232 -31.34 -21.04 13.49
N GLN A 233 -32.23 -22.02 13.68
CA GLN A 233 -31.86 -23.30 14.30
C GLN A 233 -30.79 -24.04 13.49
N GLU A 234 -30.92 -24.07 12.16
CA GLU A 234 -29.93 -24.72 11.30
C GLU A 234 -28.59 -23.98 11.28
N LEU A 235 -28.60 -22.64 11.34
CA LEU A 235 -27.39 -21.84 11.50
C LEU A 235 -26.74 -22.10 12.87
N CYS A 236 -27.50 -22.11 13.96
CA CYS A 236 -26.98 -22.36 15.31
C CYS A 236 -26.49 -23.80 15.53
N ARG A 237 -26.94 -24.78 14.73
CA ARG A 237 -26.40 -26.15 14.75
C ARG A 237 -24.93 -26.21 14.34
N ARG A 238 -24.42 -25.17 13.67
CA ARG A 238 -23.04 -25.08 13.21
C ARG A 238 -22.16 -24.41 14.26
N PRO A 239 -21.08 -25.06 14.74
CA PRO A 239 -20.24 -24.54 15.81
C PRO A 239 -19.67 -23.13 15.55
N GLY A 240 -19.32 -22.83 14.28
CA GLY A 240 -18.78 -21.53 13.88
C GLY A 240 -19.80 -20.38 13.87
N LEU A 241 -21.09 -20.71 13.98
CA LEU A 241 -22.22 -19.77 13.88
C LEU A 241 -22.95 -19.62 15.23
N ASN A 242 -22.89 -20.60 16.11
CA ASN A 242 -23.53 -20.58 17.45
C ASN A 242 -23.03 -19.45 18.39
N LYS A 243 -21.96 -18.73 18.03
CA LYS A 243 -21.42 -17.63 18.85
C LYS A 243 -22.05 -16.27 18.52
N CYS A 244 -22.84 -16.19 17.46
CA CYS A 244 -23.39 -14.95 16.93
C CYS A 244 -24.88 -14.83 17.28
N GLY A 245 -25.31 -13.65 17.74
CA GLY A 245 -26.73 -13.31 17.75
C GLY A 245 -27.19 -13.06 16.31
N PHE A 246 -28.12 -13.88 15.81
CA PHE A 246 -28.64 -13.72 14.45
C PHE A 246 -29.83 -12.78 14.43
N GLU A 247 -29.64 -11.60 13.86
CA GLU A 247 -30.75 -10.78 13.36
C GLU A 247 -31.02 -11.17 11.91
N MET A 248 -32.28 -11.48 11.60
CA MET A 248 -32.69 -11.84 10.24
C MET A 248 -33.92 -11.03 9.83
N PRO A 249 -33.74 -9.76 9.45
CA PRO A 249 -34.82 -8.92 8.97
C PRO A 249 -35.49 -9.47 7.70
N THR A 250 -36.78 -9.19 7.58
CA THR A 250 -37.62 -9.56 6.45
C THR A 250 -37.56 -8.49 5.37
N ILE A 251 -37.19 -8.88 4.15
CA ILE A 251 -37.08 -7.96 3.01
C ILE A 251 -37.82 -8.51 1.80
N TYR A 252 -38.38 -7.60 1.00
CA TYR A 252 -38.90 -7.90 -0.33
C TYR A 252 -38.85 -6.65 -1.21
N ILE A 253 -38.86 -6.85 -2.52
CA ILE A 253 -38.91 -5.74 -3.48
C ILE A 253 -40.35 -5.24 -3.55
N PRO A 254 -40.64 -3.97 -3.19
CA PRO A 254 -42.00 -3.46 -3.22
C PRO A 254 -42.60 -3.53 -4.63
N ASN A 255 -43.82 -4.08 -4.74
CA ASN A 255 -44.59 -4.08 -5.97
C ASN A 255 -45.92 -3.33 -5.74
N PRO A 256 -46.14 -2.15 -6.37
CA PRO A 256 -47.38 -1.39 -6.24
C PRO A 256 -48.63 -2.17 -6.64
N GLN A 257 -48.51 -3.13 -7.56
CA GLN A 257 -49.62 -3.94 -8.06
C GLN A 257 -49.99 -5.08 -7.11
N ARG A 258 -49.08 -5.48 -6.21
CA ARG A 258 -49.26 -6.56 -5.26
C ARG A 258 -48.82 -6.11 -3.86
N PRO A 259 -49.63 -5.28 -3.17
CA PRO A 259 -49.28 -4.81 -1.84
C PRO A 259 -49.23 -5.98 -0.85
N SER A 260 -48.20 -6.01 -0.02
CA SER A 260 -48.02 -7.01 1.04
C SER A 260 -48.25 -6.40 2.41
N ARG A 261 -48.84 -7.18 3.32
CA ARG A 261 -48.98 -6.80 4.74
C ARG A 261 -47.72 -7.13 5.56
N CYS A 262 -46.73 -7.78 4.96
CA CYS A 262 -45.45 -8.08 5.61
C CYS A 262 -44.67 -6.78 5.81
N VAL A 263 -44.10 -6.61 7.02
CA VAL A 263 -43.20 -5.50 7.32
C VAL A 263 -41.94 -5.65 6.47
N ASN A 264 -41.69 -4.65 5.63
CA ASN A 264 -40.53 -4.62 4.76
C ASN A 264 -39.41 -3.83 5.41
N GLN A 265 -38.28 -4.46 5.68
CA GLN A 265 -37.11 -3.82 6.28
C GLN A 265 -36.02 -3.52 5.23
N ILE A 266 -36.39 -3.49 3.95
CA ILE A 266 -35.43 -3.26 2.86
C ILE A 266 -34.73 -1.90 2.96
N ASP A 267 -35.38 -0.89 3.54
CA ASP A 267 -34.77 0.42 3.78
C ASP A 267 -33.64 0.34 4.82
N GLY A 268 -33.76 -0.53 5.83
CA GLY A 268 -32.67 -0.81 6.78
C GLY A 268 -31.43 -1.43 6.12
N VAL A 269 -31.61 -2.14 5.00
CA VAL A 269 -30.49 -2.62 4.19
C VAL A 269 -29.75 -1.45 3.54
N CYS A 270 -30.50 -0.49 2.98
CA CYS A 270 -29.91 0.73 2.43
C CYS A 270 -29.16 1.52 3.50
N GLU A 271 -29.75 1.73 4.68
CA GLU A 271 -29.10 2.40 5.81
C GLU A 271 -27.81 1.71 6.23
N THR A 272 -27.78 0.37 6.25
CA THR A 272 -26.58 -0.41 6.55
C THR A 272 -25.47 -0.17 5.53
N ILE A 273 -25.81 -0.18 4.23
CA ILE A 273 -24.84 0.14 3.17
C ILE A 273 -24.33 1.58 3.34
N GLU A 274 -25.22 2.54 3.59
CA GLU A 274 -24.82 3.94 3.78
C GLU A 274 -23.92 4.14 5.00
N LYS A 275 -24.19 3.45 6.11
CA LYS A 275 -23.34 3.46 7.30
C LYS A 275 -21.95 2.93 6.97
N THR A 276 -21.86 1.83 6.23
CA THR A 276 -20.58 1.26 5.80
C THR A 276 -19.83 2.19 4.85
N ILE A 277 -20.51 2.88 3.93
CA ILE A 277 -19.91 3.92 3.09
C ILE A 277 -19.28 5.01 3.96
N ASN A 278 -20.01 5.54 4.93
CA ASN A 278 -19.52 6.61 5.80
C ASN A 278 -18.31 6.14 6.64
N GLN A 279 -18.35 4.90 7.14
CA GLN A 279 -17.21 4.29 7.82
C GLN A 279 -16.00 4.11 6.90
N ALA A 280 -16.21 3.73 5.64
CA ALA A 280 -15.14 3.58 4.66
C ALA A 280 -14.49 4.93 4.31
N VAL A 281 -15.27 6.01 4.22
CA VAL A 281 -14.77 7.38 4.06
C VAL A 281 -13.87 7.74 5.25
N GLN A 282 -14.35 7.54 6.48
CA GLN A 282 -13.57 7.86 7.68
C GLN A 282 -12.29 7.03 7.77
N LYS A 283 -12.37 5.71 7.49
CA LYS A 283 -11.20 4.83 7.45
C LYS A 283 -10.18 5.31 6.41
N THR A 284 -10.64 5.76 5.25
CA THR A 284 -9.78 6.28 4.19
C THR A 284 -9.07 7.56 4.61
N LEU A 285 -9.77 8.50 5.24
CA LEU A 285 -9.17 9.74 5.74
C LEU A 285 -8.13 9.47 6.84
N ASN A 286 -8.46 8.60 7.80
CA ASN A 286 -7.53 8.20 8.86
C ASN A 286 -6.30 7.47 8.30
N GLN A 287 -6.46 6.69 7.23
CA GLN A 287 -5.34 6.02 6.56
C GLN A 287 -4.48 7.03 5.81
N LEU A 288 -5.08 8.00 5.14
CA LEU A 288 -4.37 9.09 4.47
C LEU A 288 -3.51 9.88 5.46
N GLU A 289 -4.04 10.22 6.64
CA GLU A 289 -3.28 10.87 7.71
C GLU A 289 -2.06 10.04 8.12
N LYS A 290 -2.27 8.75 8.42
CA LYS A 290 -1.19 7.83 8.82
C LYS A 290 -0.12 7.66 7.73
N ASP A 291 -0.54 7.56 6.46
CA ASP A 291 0.39 7.40 5.35
C ASP A 291 1.22 8.67 5.13
N CYS A 292 0.60 9.85 5.29
CA CYS A 292 1.31 11.13 5.28
C CYS A 292 2.32 11.24 6.43
N ASP A 293 1.95 10.86 7.65
CA ASP A 293 2.86 10.85 8.80
C ASP A 293 4.03 9.88 8.62
N LEU A 294 3.76 8.71 8.03
CA LEU A 294 4.79 7.73 7.69
C LEU A 294 5.77 8.31 6.65
N ILE A 295 5.28 8.98 5.61
CA ILE A 295 6.13 9.64 4.62
C ILE A 295 6.96 10.73 5.31
N CYS A 296 6.34 11.63 6.08
CA CYS A 296 7.02 12.73 6.74
C CYS A 296 8.11 12.24 7.70
N SER A 297 7.82 11.23 8.52
CA SER A 297 8.80 10.65 9.44
C SER A 297 9.95 9.95 8.71
N THR A 298 9.67 9.26 7.60
CA THR A 298 10.70 8.62 6.76
C THR A 298 11.61 9.66 6.11
N ILE A 299 11.04 10.75 5.58
CA ILE A 299 11.80 11.87 5.01
C ILE A 299 12.71 12.48 6.08
N ASN A 300 12.17 12.79 7.25
CA ASN A 300 12.94 13.39 8.34
C ASN A 300 14.08 12.48 8.78
N SER A 301 13.82 11.19 8.96
CA SER A 301 14.86 10.21 9.30
C SER A 301 15.95 10.14 8.23
N LYS A 302 15.58 10.17 6.94
CA LYS A 302 16.56 10.13 5.85
C LYS A 302 17.41 11.39 5.77
N LEU A 303 16.81 12.56 6.00
CA LEU A 303 17.53 13.84 6.06
C LEU A 303 18.46 13.93 7.27
N GLU A 304 18.05 13.38 8.42
CA GLU A 304 18.91 13.31 9.60
C GLU A 304 20.11 12.40 9.37
N GLN A 305 19.89 11.24 8.75
CA GLN A 305 20.95 10.33 8.34
C GLN A 305 21.93 11.02 7.38
N ASP A 306 21.43 11.69 6.34
CA ASP A 306 22.28 12.42 5.39
C ASP A 306 23.11 13.51 6.08
N ARG A 307 22.51 14.28 6.99
CA ARG A 307 23.25 15.29 7.77
C ARG A 307 24.34 14.67 8.65
N ALA A 308 24.08 13.53 9.28
CA ALA A 308 25.05 12.81 10.07
C ALA A 308 26.20 12.29 9.19
N ASP A 309 25.88 11.72 8.03
CA ASP A 309 26.84 11.20 7.06
C ASP A 309 27.70 12.32 6.49
N VAL A 310 27.13 13.48 6.15
CA VAL A 310 27.86 14.66 5.69
C VAL A 310 28.84 15.14 6.77
N LYS A 311 28.43 15.18 8.04
CA LYS A 311 29.29 15.59 9.16
C LYS A 311 30.43 14.58 9.37
N TYR A 312 30.12 13.29 9.36
CA TYR A 312 31.10 12.22 9.47
C TYR A 312 32.11 12.29 8.31
N ASN A 313 31.63 12.40 7.08
CA ASN A 313 32.47 12.51 5.88
C ASN A 313 33.36 13.76 5.90
N LYS A 314 32.86 14.91 6.37
CA LYS A 314 33.69 16.11 6.56
C LYS A 314 34.80 15.88 7.58
N SER A 315 34.49 15.26 8.73
CA SER A 315 35.47 14.93 9.75
C SER A 315 36.54 13.97 9.21
N VAL A 316 36.11 12.91 8.54
CA VAL A 316 37.00 11.91 7.94
C VAL A 316 37.90 12.52 6.87
N ARG A 317 37.39 13.43 6.03
CA ARG A 317 38.20 14.19 5.06
C ARG A 317 39.24 15.09 5.74
N LEU A 318 38.88 15.78 6.82
CA LEU A 318 39.80 16.61 7.57
C LEU A 318 40.92 15.77 8.22
N HIS A 319 40.58 14.67 8.87
CA HIS A 319 41.55 13.76 9.48
C HIS A 319 42.48 13.15 8.42
N SER A 320 41.95 12.73 7.27
CA SER A 320 42.75 12.24 6.14
C SER A 320 43.72 13.31 5.62
N LEU A 321 43.27 14.56 5.50
CA LEU A 321 44.12 15.67 5.08
C LEU A 321 45.22 15.96 6.11
N LEU A 322 44.90 15.97 7.40
CA LEU A 322 45.86 16.17 8.48
C LEU A 322 46.91 15.04 8.55
N CYS A 323 46.47 13.78 8.52
CA CYS A 323 47.39 12.63 8.47
C CYS A 323 48.27 12.66 7.22
N GLY A 324 47.72 13.02 6.06
CA GLY A 324 48.48 13.15 4.82
C GLY A 324 49.51 14.28 4.87
N ALA A 325 49.13 15.44 5.41
CA ALA A 325 50.02 16.58 5.59
C ALA A 325 51.15 16.26 6.58
N LEU A 326 50.83 15.69 7.74
CA LEU A 326 51.83 15.29 8.74
C LEU A 326 52.79 14.23 8.19
N GLY A 327 52.26 13.19 7.55
CA GLY A 327 53.07 12.12 6.97
C GLY A 327 54.01 12.59 5.84
N ALA A 328 53.71 13.72 5.17
CA ALA A 328 54.57 14.32 4.15
C ALA A 328 55.52 15.38 4.70
N VAL A 329 55.05 16.26 5.61
CA VAL A 329 55.81 17.40 6.12
C VAL A 329 56.84 16.99 7.16
N LEU A 330 56.51 16.08 8.07
CA LEU A 330 57.43 15.62 9.12
C LEU A 330 58.75 15.04 8.58
N PRO A 331 58.77 14.13 7.59
CA PRO A 331 60.03 13.61 7.05
C PRO A 331 60.82 14.67 6.29
N VAL A 332 60.15 15.58 5.55
CA VAL A 332 60.82 16.69 4.86
C VAL A 332 61.47 17.63 5.86
N PHE A 333 60.76 17.99 6.92
CA PHE A 333 61.27 18.86 7.97
C PHE A 333 62.41 18.23 8.77
N PHE A 334 62.32 16.91 9.04
CA PHE A 334 63.39 16.14 9.66
C PHE A 334 64.67 16.18 8.81
N ILE A 335 64.58 15.85 7.51
CA ILE A 335 65.73 15.91 6.58
C ILE A 335 66.29 17.34 6.47
N LEU A 336 65.43 18.34 6.32
CA LEU A 336 65.84 19.74 6.22
C LEU A 336 66.60 20.20 7.47
N SER A 337 66.23 19.71 8.65
CA SER A 337 66.92 20.05 9.90
C SER A 337 68.38 19.59 9.88
N PHE A 338 68.67 18.37 9.43
CA PHE A 338 70.03 17.86 9.28
C PHE A 338 70.83 18.60 8.21
N ILE A 339 70.18 18.98 7.11
CA ILE A 339 70.83 19.79 6.07
C ILE A 339 71.22 21.15 6.65
N VAL A 340 70.31 21.85 7.31
CA VAL A 340 70.58 23.17 7.91
C VAL A 340 71.67 23.09 8.98
N SER A 341 71.74 22.02 9.78
CA SER A 341 72.81 21.84 10.77
C SER A 341 74.20 21.65 10.16
N THR A 342 74.31 21.32 8.87
CA THR A 342 75.61 21.19 8.18
C THR A 342 76.17 22.51 7.63
N PHE A 343 75.34 23.56 7.53
CA PHE A 343 75.76 24.87 7.03
C PHE A 343 76.17 25.82 8.17
N SER A 344 77.13 26.71 7.91
CA SER A 344 77.46 27.79 8.85
C SER A 344 76.40 28.89 8.81
N LYS A 345 76.24 29.64 9.91
CA LYS A 345 75.26 30.74 10.00
C LYS A 345 75.47 31.79 8.90
N GLU A 346 76.72 32.08 8.57
CA GLU A 346 77.11 33.05 7.52
C GLU A 346 76.65 32.62 6.12
N GLN A 347 76.74 31.32 5.81
CA GLN A 347 76.30 30.76 4.51
C GLN A 347 74.78 30.73 4.39
N LEU A 348 74.06 30.50 5.50
CA LEU A 348 72.60 30.53 5.55
C LEU A 348 72.05 31.95 5.36
N ASP A 349 72.70 32.94 5.98
CA ASP A 349 72.33 34.35 5.86
C ASP A 349 72.55 34.88 4.43
N GLU A 350 73.58 34.40 3.73
CA GLU A 350 73.86 34.76 2.32
C GLU A 350 72.85 34.14 1.33
N LEU A 351 72.40 32.91 1.57
CA LEU A 351 71.49 32.18 0.66
C LEU A 351 70.01 32.54 0.81
N LEU A 352 69.53 32.80 2.03
CA LEU A 352 68.10 33.02 2.32
C LEU A 352 67.78 34.42 2.84
N GLY A 353 68.80 35.22 3.18
CA GLY A 353 68.65 36.51 3.86
C GLY A 353 68.44 36.37 5.37
N GLU A 354 68.82 37.40 6.11
CA GLU A 354 68.89 37.38 7.59
C GLU A 354 67.55 37.03 8.29
N GLY A 355 66.42 37.42 7.70
CA GLY A 355 65.08 37.17 8.26
C GLY A 355 64.67 35.70 8.18
N PRO A 356 64.55 35.12 6.96
CA PRO A 356 64.18 33.72 6.77
C PRO A 356 65.19 32.73 7.37
N ALA A 357 66.49 33.03 7.30
CA ALA A 357 67.54 32.20 7.87
C ALA A 357 67.39 32.06 9.40
N ARG A 358 67.12 33.18 10.09
CA ARG A 358 66.89 33.18 11.54
C ARG A 358 65.68 32.33 11.94
N VAL A 359 64.60 32.39 11.18
CA VAL A 359 63.39 31.58 11.44
C VAL A 359 63.68 30.08 11.25
N LEU A 360 64.36 29.71 10.15
CA LEU A 360 64.75 28.33 9.87
C LEU A 360 65.62 27.73 10.98
N VAL A 361 66.66 28.44 11.42
CA VAL A 361 67.57 27.97 12.48
C VAL A 361 66.85 27.73 13.80
N ILE A 362 65.84 28.55 14.15
CA ILE A 362 65.04 28.36 15.37
C ILE A 362 64.20 27.07 15.27
N PHE A 363 63.53 26.86 14.13
CA PHE A 363 62.68 25.69 13.93
C PHE A 363 63.48 24.38 13.84
N THR A 364 64.60 24.37 13.11
CA THR A 364 65.46 23.20 12.99
C THR A 364 66.23 22.92 14.29
N GLY A 365 66.53 23.95 15.08
CA GLY A 365 67.17 23.82 16.39
C GLY A 365 66.35 23.00 17.39
N ILE A 366 65.01 23.05 17.32
CA ILE A 366 64.12 22.22 18.16
C ILE A 366 64.27 20.73 17.81
N VAL A 367 64.40 20.39 16.53
CA VAL A 367 64.60 19.00 16.07
C VAL A 367 65.94 18.48 16.54
N MET A 368 67.00 19.29 16.44
CA MET A 368 68.35 18.92 16.91
C MET A 368 68.39 18.73 18.42
N TYR A 369 67.74 19.61 19.18
CA TYR A 369 67.64 19.45 20.64
C TYR A 369 66.98 18.13 21.04
N LEU A 370 65.93 17.72 20.32
CA LEU A 370 65.26 16.42 20.54
C LEU A 370 66.11 15.24 20.05
N TRP A 371 66.92 15.44 19.01
CA TRP A 371 67.85 14.43 18.49
C TRP A 371 68.96 14.10 19.50
N ASP A 372 69.47 15.11 20.20
CA ASP A 372 70.52 14.96 21.23
C ASP A 372 70.06 14.11 22.43
N TRP A 373 68.75 13.96 22.65
CA TRP A 373 68.19 13.08 23.68
C TRP A 373 68.23 11.59 23.30
N VAL A 374 68.51 11.26 22.03
CA VAL A 374 68.55 9.89 21.53
C VAL A 374 69.98 9.34 21.66
N PRO A 375 70.21 8.25 22.41
CA PRO A 375 71.53 7.62 22.52
C PRO A 375 72.07 7.22 21.14
N GLU A 376 73.38 7.36 20.91
CA GLU A 376 74.02 7.06 19.61
C GLU A 376 73.71 5.65 19.10
N ASP A 377 73.71 4.65 20.00
CA ASP A 377 73.40 3.25 19.67
C ASP A 377 71.93 3.03 19.21
N GLY A 378 71.03 3.96 19.53
CA GLY A 378 69.59 3.90 19.24
C GLY A 378 69.13 4.75 18.05
N GLN A 379 69.99 5.58 17.47
CA GLN A 379 69.61 6.55 16.43
C GLN A 379 69.05 5.89 15.17
N VAL A 380 69.64 4.78 14.72
CA VAL A 380 69.16 4.04 13.52
C VAL A 380 67.75 3.48 13.74
N VAL A 381 67.49 2.93 14.93
CA VAL A 381 66.18 2.38 15.29
C VAL A 381 65.12 3.49 15.33
N PHE A 382 65.47 4.67 15.87
CA PHE A 382 64.58 5.82 15.89
C PHE A 382 64.19 6.28 14.48
N VAL A 383 65.13 6.40 13.54
CA VAL A 383 64.84 6.80 12.15
C VAL A 383 63.93 5.78 11.46
N ILE A 384 64.13 4.47 11.69
CA ILE A 384 63.27 3.42 11.12
C ILE A 384 61.84 3.54 11.67
N ILE A 385 61.68 3.72 12.99
CA ILE A 385 60.36 3.87 13.62
C ILE A 385 59.67 5.15 13.16
N PHE A 386 60.40 6.26 13.05
CA PHE A 386 59.89 7.53 12.57
C PHE A 386 59.48 7.47 11.09
N GLY A 387 60.28 6.83 10.24
CA GLY A 387 59.94 6.60 8.84
C GLY A 387 58.70 5.71 8.68
N ALA A 388 58.61 4.63 9.47
CA ALA A 388 57.46 3.73 9.48
C ALA A 388 56.17 4.44 9.95
N SER A 389 56.26 5.31 10.96
CA SER A 389 55.11 6.08 11.45
C SER A 389 54.63 7.13 10.43
N CYS A 390 55.54 7.83 9.75
CA CYS A 390 55.20 8.76 8.67
C CYS A 390 54.55 8.02 7.48
N TYR A 391 55.08 6.86 7.11
CA TYR A 391 54.49 6.01 6.08
C TYR A 391 53.09 5.52 6.48
N LEU A 392 52.88 5.11 7.73
CA LEU A 392 51.58 4.71 8.24
C LEU A 392 50.56 5.85 8.15
N LEU A 393 50.95 7.08 8.50
CA LEU A 393 50.10 8.27 8.37
C LEU A 393 49.68 8.53 6.92
N LEU A 394 50.62 8.41 5.96
CA LEU A 394 50.33 8.51 4.52
C LEU A 394 49.42 7.39 4.03
N PHE A 395 49.64 6.17 4.50
CA PHE A 395 48.82 5.00 4.15
C PHE A 395 47.37 5.17 4.65
N LEU A 396 47.19 5.59 5.91
CA LEU A 396 45.87 5.88 6.48
C LEU A 396 45.16 7.00 5.71
N ALA A 397 45.88 8.06 5.34
CA ALA A 397 45.32 9.14 4.52
C ALA A 397 44.85 8.65 3.13
N LYS A 398 45.62 7.75 2.50
CA LYS A 398 45.30 7.18 1.18
C LYS A 398 44.10 6.23 1.21
N GLN A 399 44.01 5.35 2.22
CA GLN A 399 42.89 4.42 2.37
C GLN A 399 41.55 5.17 2.50
N VAL A 400 41.52 6.25 3.28
CA VAL A 400 40.33 7.08 3.44
C VAL A 400 39.88 7.72 2.12
N LYS A 401 40.82 8.23 1.31
CA LYS A 401 40.51 8.77 -0.04
C LYS A 401 39.89 7.73 -0.97
N ILE A 402 40.43 6.50 -0.98
CA ILE A 402 39.92 5.42 -1.84
C ILE A 402 38.51 5.00 -1.42
N THR A 403 38.26 4.87 -0.12
CA THR A 403 36.93 4.51 0.39
C THR A 403 35.89 5.58 0.06
N LEU A 404 36.23 6.87 0.21
CA LEU A 404 35.35 7.97 -0.15
C LEU A 404 35.06 8.04 -1.65
N ALA A 405 36.06 7.77 -2.51
CA ALA A 405 35.88 7.74 -3.96
C ALA A 405 34.94 6.60 -4.40
N LYS A 406 35.12 5.40 -3.83
CA LYS A 406 34.23 4.26 -4.09
C LYS A 406 32.80 4.52 -3.61
N LEU A 407 32.63 5.17 -2.46
CA LEU A 407 31.30 5.56 -1.95
C LEU A 407 30.61 6.55 -2.88
N TYR A 408 31.37 7.51 -3.43
CA TYR A 408 30.85 8.51 -4.35
C TYR A 408 30.48 7.92 -5.72
N GLU A 409 31.29 6.99 -6.25
CA GLU A 409 30.95 6.24 -7.47
C GLU A 409 29.70 5.38 -7.26
N TRP A 410 29.58 4.70 -6.12
CA TRP A 410 28.38 3.94 -5.77
C TRP A 410 27.14 4.82 -5.67
N TYR A 411 27.26 6.00 -5.04
CA TYR A 411 26.18 6.99 -4.96
C TYR A 411 25.77 7.51 -6.34
N LEU A 412 26.73 7.84 -7.21
CA LEU A 412 26.46 8.25 -8.59
C LEU A 412 25.78 7.14 -9.41
N GLN A 413 26.15 5.88 -9.20
CA GLN A 413 25.48 4.74 -9.83
C GLN A 413 24.05 4.57 -9.35
N GLN A 414 23.78 4.79 -8.05
CA GLN A 414 22.41 4.79 -7.53
C GLN A 414 21.58 5.94 -8.11
N CYS A 415 22.13 7.15 -8.15
CA CYS A 415 21.44 8.29 -8.77
C CYS A 415 21.20 8.07 -10.27
N ALA A 416 22.16 7.49 -11.00
CA ALA A 416 21.98 7.19 -12.43
C ALA A 416 20.88 6.14 -12.66
N ALA A 417 20.82 5.10 -11.81
CA ALA A 417 19.77 4.09 -11.88
C ALA A 417 18.36 4.63 -11.56
N GLU A 418 18.25 5.73 -10.81
CA GLU A 418 16.99 6.43 -10.55
C GLU A 418 16.51 7.33 -11.71
N TYR A 419 17.38 7.70 -12.65
CA TYR A 419 17.03 8.55 -13.81
C TYR A 419 16.80 7.77 -15.11
N ASP A 420 17.19 6.49 -15.18
CA ASP A 420 16.98 5.59 -16.34
C ASP A 420 15.71 4.69 -16.22
N LEU A 421 14.80 5.01 -15.30
CA LEU A 421 13.47 4.40 -15.12
C LEU A 421 12.36 5.44 -15.31
#